data_AF-A0A5C8A6D0-F1
#
_entry.id   AF-A0A5C8A6D0-F1
#
_cell.length_a   1.000
_cell.length_b   1.000
_cell.length_c   1.000
_cell.angle_alpha   90.00
_cell.angle_beta   90.00
_cell.angle_gamma   90.00
#
_symmetry.space_group_name_H-M   'P 1'
#
loop_
_entity.id
_entity.type
_entity.pdbx_description
1 polymer ?
#
loop_
_entity_poly.entity_id
_entity_poly.type
_entity_poly.pdbx_seq_one_letter_code
_entity_poly.pdbx_strand_id
1 'polypeptide(L)'
;MNRSVTVLMTALVLSGAMSSCKKKKEVVTTPPSGETEVKVECSGPEFFTNDKVFRANNLGESMDQATSKKKALANARADLASAINTQLKGVIDNYVNSREMNNKEEVAERFEGLTREVIDQKLTGTKTICEKVMKVNATGNFKTYVAIELSAQDLLAAYNERLSNDERLRIDYDYEKFKETFEAEMNKLGK
;
A
#
# COMPACT_ATOMS: atom_id res chain seq x y z
N MET A 1 21.00 77.43 -39.23
CA MET A 1 21.93 77.09 -40.33
C MET A 1 22.10 75.58 -40.35
N ASN A 2 21.35 74.89 -41.24
CA ASN A 2 21.69 73.68 -42.02
C ASN A 2 22.85 72.78 -41.52
N ARG A 3 22.71 71.45 -41.38
CA ARG A 3 22.26 70.48 -42.42
C ARG A 3 22.07 69.04 -41.89
N SER A 4 21.04 68.37 -42.45
CA SER A 4 20.98 66.96 -42.97
C SER A 4 21.13 65.78 -41.98
N VAL A 5 20.09 64.99 -41.68
CA VAL A 5 19.37 63.95 -42.48
C VAL A 5 20.27 62.76 -42.89
N THR A 6 19.98 61.54 -42.43
CA THR A 6 19.57 60.36 -43.23
C THR A 6 19.32 59.12 -42.36
N VAL A 7 18.22 58.45 -42.69
CA VAL A 7 17.59 57.22 -42.15
C VAL A 7 18.39 55.95 -42.48
N LEU A 8 18.31 54.91 -41.64
CA LEU A 8 18.26 53.52 -42.14
C LEU A 8 17.40 52.64 -41.24
N MET A 9 16.27 52.18 -41.79
CA MET A 9 15.46 51.06 -41.31
C MET A 9 16.19 49.75 -41.62
N THR A 10 16.17 48.80 -40.67
CA THR A 10 16.08 47.38 -41.02
C THR A 10 15.24 46.65 -39.99
N ALA A 11 14.03 46.27 -40.39
CA ALA A 11 13.23 45.25 -39.72
C ALA A 11 13.60 43.89 -40.34
N LEU A 12 13.80 42.86 -39.52
CA LEU A 12 13.49 41.46 -39.88
C LEU A 12 13.47 40.55 -38.64
N VAL A 13 12.29 39.98 -38.46
CA VAL A 13 11.85 38.94 -37.52
C VAL A 13 12.62 37.64 -37.75
N LEU A 14 12.94 36.86 -36.71
CA LEU A 14 12.82 35.38 -36.71
C LEU A 14 13.11 34.78 -35.32
N SER A 15 12.01 34.35 -34.69
CA SER A 15 11.80 33.22 -33.79
C SER A 15 13.01 32.37 -33.38
N GLY A 16 13.29 32.34 -32.07
CA GLY A 16 14.09 31.33 -31.40
C GLY A 16 13.45 30.97 -30.06
N ALA A 17 12.48 30.04 -30.09
CA ALA A 17 11.88 29.46 -28.90
C ALA A 17 12.96 28.70 -28.11
N MET A 18 13.47 29.30 -27.04
CA MET A 18 14.23 28.57 -26.03
C MET A 18 13.24 27.99 -25.02
N SER A 19 12.81 26.76 -25.29
CA SER A 19 12.15 25.87 -24.33
C SER A 19 13.11 25.56 -23.19
N SER A 20 13.20 26.47 -22.21
CA SER A 20 13.87 26.20 -20.95
C SER A 20 12.98 25.30 -20.09
N CYS A 21 13.32 24.01 -20.07
CA CYS A 21 12.79 23.01 -19.14
C CYS A 21 12.74 23.57 -17.71
N LYS A 22 11.55 23.99 -17.26
CA LYS A 22 11.29 24.24 -15.84
C LYS A 22 11.42 22.91 -15.12
N LYS A 23 12.58 22.68 -14.50
CA LYS A 23 12.69 21.75 -13.37
C LYS A 23 11.55 22.12 -12.42
N LYS A 24 10.63 21.18 -12.16
CA LYS A 24 9.63 21.34 -11.10
C LYS A 24 10.40 21.70 -9.83
N LYS A 25 10.20 22.91 -9.31
CA LYS A 25 10.72 23.28 -8.00
C LYS A 25 10.15 22.26 -7.02
N GLU A 26 11.02 21.47 -6.38
CA GLU A 26 10.64 20.75 -5.17
C GLU A 26 10.06 21.79 -4.22
N VAL A 27 8.80 21.59 -3.85
CA VAL A 27 8.14 22.41 -2.83
C VAL A 27 8.80 22.00 -1.53
N VAL A 28 9.80 22.77 -1.08
CA VAL A 28 10.35 22.64 0.27
C VAL A 28 9.30 23.22 1.21
N THR A 29 8.40 22.35 1.69
CA THR A 29 7.55 22.66 2.84
C THR A 29 8.43 22.61 4.08
N THR A 30 8.84 23.77 4.59
CA THR A 30 9.47 23.83 5.92
C THR A 30 8.50 23.26 6.95
N PRO A 31 8.91 22.29 7.79
CA PRO A 31 8.07 21.75 8.85
C PRO A 31 7.53 22.88 9.75
N PRO A 32 6.36 22.70 10.39
CA PRO A 32 5.87 23.60 11.42
C PRO A 32 6.96 23.88 12.48
N SER A 33 6.93 25.09 13.05
CA SER A 33 7.94 25.51 14.03
C SER A 33 8.04 24.52 15.20
N GLY A 34 9.22 23.95 15.40
CA GLY A 34 9.48 22.96 16.46
C GLY A 34 9.48 21.50 15.97
N GLU A 35 9.15 21.24 14.71
CA GLU A 35 9.16 19.89 14.12
C GLU A 35 10.43 19.66 13.28
N THR A 36 10.96 18.44 13.33
CA THR A 36 12.04 17.99 12.44
C THR A 36 11.50 16.84 11.61
N GLU A 37 11.62 16.95 10.29
CA GLU A 37 11.24 15.89 9.37
C GLU A 37 12.13 14.65 9.57
N VAL A 38 11.51 13.49 9.75
CA VAL A 38 12.21 12.21 9.87
C VAL A 38 11.95 11.39 8.62
N LYS A 39 13.00 11.15 7.83
CA LYS A 39 12.91 10.24 6.70
C LYS A 39 12.81 8.79 7.21
N VAL A 40 11.76 8.09 6.80
CA VAL A 40 11.53 6.69 7.14
C VAL A 40 11.96 5.80 5.98
N GLU A 41 12.88 4.87 6.24
CA GLU A 41 13.31 3.90 5.23
C GLU A 41 12.23 2.84 4.97
N CYS A 42 12.21 2.27 3.75
CA CYS A 42 11.17 1.34 3.30
C CYS A 42 9.73 1.90 3.45
N SER A 43 9.57 3.21 3.27
CA SER A 43 8.28 3.90 3.32
C SER A 43 8.16 4.86 2.14
N GLY A 44 6.93 5.13 1.71
CA GLY A 44 6.63 5.94 0.54
C GLY A 44 5.59 5.30 -0.37
N PRO A 45 5.12 6.03 -1.40
CA PRO A 45 4.07 5.57 -2.31
C PRO A 45 4.36 4.22 -2.99
N GLU A 46 5.64 3.90 -3.22
CA GLU A 46 6.06 2.62 -3.80
C GLU A 46 5.81 1.42 -2.88
N PHE A 47 5.62 1.65 -1.57
CA PHE A 47 5.33 0.64 -0.56
C PHE A 47 3.86 0.63 -0.12
N PHE A 48 3.01 1.47 -0.72
CA PHE A 48 1.59 1.48 -0.41
C PHE A 48 0.85 0.31 -1.07
N THR A 49 -0.20 -0.14 -0.40
CA THR A 49 -1.18 -1.09 -0.93
C THR A 49 -1.81 -0.51 -2.20
N ASN A 50 -2.13 -1.38 -3.16
CA ASN A 50 -2.88 -1.05 -4.36
C ASN A 50 -3.91 -2.15 -4.66
N ASP A 51 -4.48 -2.10 -5.86
CA ASP A 51 -5.48 -3.06 -6.36
C ASP A 51 -4.98 -4.50 -6.48
N LYS A 52 -3.67 -4.73 -6.52
CA LYS A 52 -3.06 -6.06 -6.77
C LYS A 52 -2.34 -6.65 -5.57
N VAL A 53 -1.79 -5.80 -4.70
CA VAL A 53 -0.98 -6.23 -3.56
C VAL A 53 -1.32 -5.45 -2.32
N PHE A 54 -1.45 -6.18 -1.21
CA PHE A 54 -1.44 -5.59 0.13
C PHE A 54 0.00 -5.40 0.57
N ARG A 55 0.29 -4.24 1.17
CA ARG A 55 1.62 -3.91 1.67
C ARG A 55 1.54 -3.27 3.04
N ALA A 56 2.57 -3.54 3.83
CA ALA A 56 2.80 -2.88 5.09
C ALA A 56 4.30 -2.74 5.31
N ASN A 57 4.68 -1.66 5.96
CA ASN A 57 6.06 -1.38 6.34
C ASN A 57 6.13 -1.04 7.82
N ASN A 58 7.14 -1.56 8.50
CA ASN A 58 7.38 -1.27 9.91
C ASN A 58 8.86 -1.46 10.25
N LEU A 59 9.24 -1.19 11.49
CA LEU A 59 10.59 -1.27 11.99
C LEU A 59 10.69 -2.01 13.32
N GLY A 60 11.90 -2.42 13.66
CA GLY A 60 12.22 -3.03 14.94
C GLY A 60 13.64 -2.68 15.38
N GLU A 61 13.81 -2.41 16.68
CA GLU A 61 15.11 -2.07 17.27
C GLU A 61 15.52 -3.08 18.33
N SER A 62 16.82 -3.44 18.34
CA SER A 62 17.41 -4.35 19.30
C SER A 62 18.94 -4.23 19.32
N MET A 63 19.57 -4.60 20.43
CA MET A 63 21.03 -4.78 20.51
C MET A 63 21.53 -5.91 19.60
N ASP A 64 20.66 -6.89 19.31
CA ASP A 64 20.94 -8.01 18.40
C ASP A 64 20.27 -7.78 17.04
N GLN A 65 21.05 -7.89 15.96
CA GLN A 65 20.59 -7.63 14.60
C GLN A 65 19.46 -8.59 14.19
N ALA A 66 19.57 -9.89 14.49
CA ALA A 66 18.55 -10.87 14.12
C ALA A 66 17.22 -10.59 14.83
N THR A 67 17.28 -10.20 16.10
CA THR A 67 16.13 -9.81 16.91
C THR A 67 15.50 -8.52 16.38
N SER A 68 16.30 -7.53 15.95
CA SER A 68 15.77 -6.30 15.34
C SER A 68 14.93 -6.61 14.09
N LYS A 69 15.42 -7.54 13.24
CA LYS A 69 14.72 -8.00 12.04
C LYS A 69 13.43 -8.77 12.39
N LYS A 70 13.48 -9.69 13.36
CA LYS A 70 12.30 -10.43 13.82
C LYS A 70 11.20 -9.49 14.30
N LYS A 71 11.56 -8.46 15.09
CA LYS A 71 10.62 -7.43 15.53
C LYS A 71 10.02 -6.65 14.37
N ALA A 72 10.86 -6.19 13.43
CA ALA A 72 10.39 -5.43 12.26
C ALA A 72 9.38 -6.24 11.43
N LEU A 73 9.70 -7.51 11.16
CA LEU A 73 8.80 -8.42 10.42
C LEU A 73 7.51 -8.73 11.18
N ALA A 74 7.58 -8.92 12.50
CA ALA A 74 6.39 -9.16 13.31
C ALA A 74 5.43 -7.96 13.29
N ASN A 75 5.98 -6.76 13.46
CA ASN A 75 5.21 -5.52 13.41
C ASN A 75 4.59 -5.31 12.02
N ALA A 76 5.37 -5.47 10.95
CA ALA A 76 4.87 -5.31 9.59
C ALA A 76 3.79 -6.34 9.23
N ARG A 77 3.91 -7.59 9.72
CA ARG A 77 2.87 -8.62 9.56
C ARG A 77 1.60 -8.28 10.33
N ALA A 78 1.71 -7.73 11.53
CA ALA A 78 0.54 -7.29 12.30
C ALA A 78 -0.22 -6.17 11.57
N ASP A 79 0.50 -5.18 11.04
CA ASP A 79 -0.10 -4.09 10.26
C ASP A 79 -0.76 -4.61 8.98
N LEU A 80 -0.06 -5.52 8.27
CA LEU A 80 -0.60 -6.15 7.06
C LEU A 80 -1.88 -6.94 7.37
N ALA A 81 -1.88 -7.72 8.47
CA ALA A 81 -3.04 -8.47 8.92
C ALA A 81 -4.23 -7.55 9.21
N SER A 82 -3.98 -6.43 9.89
CA SER A 82 -5.01 -5.45 10.20
C SER A 82 -5.59 -4.85 8.91
N ALA A 83 -4.74 -4.44 7.97
CA ALA A 83 -5.17 -3.86 6.70
C ALA A 83 -6.02 -4.84 5.88
N ILE A 84 -5.58 -6.10 5.78
CA ILE A 84 -6.32 -7.16 5.09
C ILE A 84 -7.67 -7.42 5.77
N ASN A 85 -7.71 -7.54 7.10
CA ASN A 85 -8.95 -7.75 7.85
C ASN A 85 -9.97 -6.64 7.60
N THR A 86 -9.54 -5.38 7.64
CA THR A 86 -10.43 -4.23 7.37
C THR A 86 -10.99 -4.31 5.96
N GLN A 87 -10.14 -4.60 4.97
CA GLN A 87 -10.58 -4.70 3.58
C GLN A 87 -11.57 -5.85 3.37
N LEU A 88 -11.27 -7.02 3.93
CA LEU A 88 -12.11 -8.21 3.79
C LEU A 88 -13.42 -8.11 4.53
N LYS A 89 -13.47 -7.41 5.66
CA LYS A 89 -14.74 -7.11 6.33
C LYS A 89 -15.69 -6.39 5.36
N GLY A 90 -15.18 -5.38 4.63
CA GLY A 90 -15.95 -4.70 3.58
C GLY A 90 -16.41 -5.64 2.45
N VAL A 91 -15.55 -6.56 2.02
CA VAL A 91 -15.89 -7.57 1.01
C VAL A 91 -17.01 -8.49 1.51
N ILE A 92 -16.90 -9.01 2.73
CA ILE A 92 -17.86 -9.93 3.34
C ILE A 92 -19.20 -9.23 3.55
N ASP A 93 -19.20 -8.03 4.12
CA ASP A 93 -20.41 -7.24 4.36
C ASP A 93 -21.14 -6.96 3.04
N ASN A 94 -20.41 -6.55 1.99
CA ASN A 94 -21.01 -6.29 0.68
C ASN A 94 -21.49 -7.57 -0.01
N TYR A 95 -20.75 -8.67 0.11
CA TYR A 95 -21.13 -9.96 -0.44
C TYR A 95 -22.42 -10.48 0.22
N VAL A 96 -22.46 -10.55 1.55
CA VAL A 96 -23.64 -11.04 2.31
C VAL A 96 -24.86 -10.15 2.08
N ASN A 97 -24.68 -8.82 1.98
CA ASN A 97 -25.78 -7.90 1.71
C ASN A 97 -26.32 -8.00 0.28
N SER A 98 -25.47 -8.31 -0.70
CA SER A 98 -25.88 -8.52 -2.10
C SER A 98 -26.68 -9.82 -2.32
N ARG A 99 -26.66 -10.72 -1.34
CA ARG A 99 -27.31 -12.04 -1.40
C ARG A 99 -28.58 -12.05 -0.54
N GLU A 100 -29.63 -12.69 -1.04
CA GLU A 100 -30.82 -13.01 -0.24
C GLU A 100 -30.59 -14.28 0.57
N MET A 101 -29.72 -14.19 1.58
CA MET A 101 -29.46 -15.29 2.52
C MET A 101 -30.43 -15.21 3.69
N ASN A 102 -30.99 -16.35 4.11
CA ASN A 102 -31.87 -16.41 5.28
C ASN A 102 -31.10 -16.27 6.60
N ASN A 103 -29.82 -16.68 6.64
CA ASN A 103 -28.98 -16.71 7.85
C ASN A 103 -27.78 -15.76 7.76
N LYS A 104 -28.00 -14.49 7.39
CA LYS A 104 -26.91 -13.52 7.13
C LYS A 104 -25.89 -13.40 8.27
N GLU A 105 -26.36 -13.37 9.51
CA GLU A 105 -25.50 -13.20 10.70
C GLU A 105 -24.58 -14.40 10.92
N GLU A 106 -25.13 -15.62 10.97
CA GLU A 106 -24.34 -16.87 11.10
C GLU A 106 -23.31 -17.00 9.98
N VAL A 107 -23.70 -16.64 8.76
CA VAL A 107 -22.83 -16.69 7.58
C VAL A 107 -21.70 -15.66 7.72
N ALA A 108 -22.01 -14.40 8.04
CA ALA A 108 -21.02 -13.36 8.21
C ALA A 108 -20.00 -13.73 9.32
N GLU A 109 -20.46 -14.22 10.47
CA GLU A 109 -19.58 -14.69 11.54
C GLU A 109 -18.67 -15.83 11.10
N ARG A 110 -19.20 -16.77 10.31
CA ARG A 110 -18.40 -17.88 9.77
C ARG A 110 -17.33 -17.37 8.80
N PHE A 111 -17.68 -16.45 7.91
CA PHE A 111 -16.73 -15.80 7.01
C PHE A 111 -15.62 -15.05 7.78
N GLU A 112 -15.98 -14.30 8.83
CA GLU A 112 -15.01 -13.59 9.68
C GLU A 112 -14.06 -14.56 10.40
N GLY A 113 -14.57 -15.68 10.93
CA GLY A 113 -13.75 -16.70 11.57
C GLY A 113 -12.73 -17.33 10.62
N LEU A 114 -13.20 -17.76 9.44
CA LEU A 114 -12.35 -18.34 8.39
C LEU A 114 -11.34 -17.31 7.84
N THR A 115 -11.70 -16.02 7.89
CA THR A 115 -10.82 -14.92 7.50
C THR A 115 -9.60 -14.78 8.37
N ARG A 116 -9.76 -14.90 9.68
CA ARG A 116 -8.62 -14.88 10.59
C ARG A 116 -7.69 -16.06 10.35
N GLU A 117 -8.25 -17.26 10.14
CA GLU A 117 -7.46 -18.47 9.85
C GLU A 117 -6.62 -18.32 8.58
N VAL A 118 -7.21 -17.86 7.47
CA VAL A 118 -6.50 -17.69 6.19
C VAL A 118 -5.40 -16.63 6.30
N ILE A 119 -5.66 -15.52 6.99
CA ILE A 119 -4.67 -14.47 7.22
C ILE A 119 -3.47 -15.02 7.99
N ASP A 120 -3.70 -15.67 9.13
CA ASP A 120 -2.61 -16.21 9.96
C ASP A 120 -1.72 -17.20 9.18
N GLN A 121 -2.33 -18.04 8.33
CA GLN A 121 -1.60 -18.95 7.46
C GLN A 121 -0.78 -18.20 6.40
N LYS A 122 -1.35 -17.18 5.76
CA LYS A 122 -0.70 -16.45 4.64
C LYS A 122 0.34 -15.42 5.08
N LEU A 123 0.25 -14.86 6.29
CA LEU A 123 1.23 -13.89 6.78
C LEU A 123 2.65 -14.47 6.88
N THR A 124 2.77 -15.78 7.02
CA THR A 124 4.07 -16.48 6.98
C THR A 124 4.71 -16.47 5.59
N GLY A 125 3.90 -16.49 4.53
CA GLY A 125 4.32 -16.50 3.11
C GLY A 125 4.47 -15.11 2.48
N THR A 126 4.53 -14.06 3.28
CA THR A 126 4.73 -12.68 2.80
C THR A 126 6.10 -12.49 2.17
N LYS A 127 6.16 -11.68 1.10
CA LYS A 127 7.41 -11.37 0.41
C LYS A 127 7.99 -10.06 0.93
N THR A 128 9.26 -10.07 1.33
CA THR A 128 9.98 -8.83 1.67
C THR A 128 10.37 -8.09 0.40
N ILE A 129 9.93 -6.84 0.27
CA ILE A 129 10.24 -5.97 -0.87
C ILE A 129 11.26 -4.87 -0.55
N CYS A 130 11.45 -4.57 0.73
CA CYS A 130 12.52 -3.71 1.20
C CYS A 130 12.99 -4.18 2.58
N GLU A 131 14.30 -4.16 2.79
CA GLU A 131 14.94 -4.39 4.08
C GLU A 131 16.15 -3.46 4.20
N LYS A 132 16.18 -2.66 5.26
CA LYS A 132 17.30 -1.76 5.58
C LYS A 132 17.67 -1.92 7.04
N VAL A 133 18.95 -2.10 7.33
CA VAL A 133 19.47 -2.21 8.69
C VAL A 133 20.38 -1.03 8.96
N MET A 134 20.07 -0.29 10.03
CA MET A 134 20.82 0.88 10.47
C MET A 134 21.41 0.60 11.85
N LYS A 135 22.59 1.14 12.14
CA LYS A 135 23.13 1.16 13.50
C LYS A 135 22.85 2.52 14.14
N VAL A 136 22.21 2.53 15.29
CA VAL A 136 21.89 3.75 16.03
C VAL A 136 23.14 4.20 16.77
N ASN A 137 23.76 5.30 16.34
CA ASN A 137 25.04 5.76 16.90
C ASN A 137 24.98 6.06 18.40
N ALA A 138 23.84 6.55 18.91
CA ALA A 138 23.68 6.91 20.31
C ALA A 138 23.64 5.69 21.25
N THR A 139 23.04 4.57 20.82
CA THR A 139 22.79 3.39 21.66
C THR A 139 23.62 2.18 21.24
N GLY A 140 24.16 2.18 20.02
CA GLY A 140 24.81 1.02 19.40
C GLY A 140 23.84 -0.04 18.87
N ASN A 141 22.52 0.13 19.06
CA ASN A 141 21.50 -0.82 18.64
C ASN A 141 21.39 -0.94 17.12
N PHE A 142 20.87 -2.07 16.66
CA PHE A 142 20.41 -2.26 15.29
C PHE A 142 18.93 -1.88 15.18
N LYS A 143 18.63 -1.05 14.17
CA LYS A 143 17.28 -0.67 13.78
C LYS A 143 17.02 -1.16 12.37
N THR A 144 16.11 -2.12 12.24
CA THR A 144 15.75 -2.71 10.95
C THR A 144 14.41 -2.16 10.48
N TYR A 145 14.35 -1.70 9.24
CA TYR A 145 13.16 -1.28 8.52
C TYR A 145 12.82 -2.35 7.48
N VAL A 146 11.55 -2.71 7.37
CA VAL A 146 11.07 -3.67 6.38
C VAL A 146 9.80 -3.15 5.70
N ALA A 147 9.62 -3.52 4.44
CA ALA A 147 8.33 -3.51 3.78
C ALA A 147 8.06 -4.91 3.22
N ILE A 148 6.84 -5.39 3.44
CA ILE A 148 6.38 -6.71 2.99
C ILE A 148 5.16 -6.56 2.10
N GLU A 149 4.97 -7.50 1.18
CA GLU A 149 3.80 -7.57 0.31
C GLU A 149 3.15 -8.97 0.31
N LEU A 150 1.83 -8.98 0.10
CA LEU A 150 1.03 -10.16 -0.17
C LEU A 150 0.15 -9.92 -1.39
N SER A 151 0.13 -10.88 -2.32
CA SER A 151 -0.70 -10.86 -3.51
C SER A 151 -2.18 -10.95 -3.13
N ALA A 152 -2.99 -10.02 -3.65
CA ALA A 152 -4.44 -10.05 -3.44
C ALA A 152 -5.07 -11.28 -4.11
N GLN A 153 -4.51 -11.75 -5.23
CA GLN A 153 -4.97 -12.97 -5.91
C GLN A 153 -4.63 -14.24 -5.12
N ASP A 154 -3.43 -14.32 -4.54
CA ASP A 154 -3.02 -15.48 -3.73
C ASP A 154 -3.88 -15.57 -2.47
N LEU A 155 -4.25 -14.41 -1.93
CA LEU A 155 -5.16 -14.29 -0.81
C LEU A 155 -6.57 -14.74 -1.21
N LEU A 156 -7.12 -14.21 -2.31
CA LEU A 156 -8.43 -14.61 -2.85
C LEU A 156 -8.51 -16.12 -3.13
N ALA A 157 -7.46 -16.71 -3.71
CA ALA A 157 -7.41 -18.14 -3.99
C ALA A 157 -7.47 -18.98 -2.70
N ALA A 158 -6.74 -18.58 -1.66
CA ALA A 158 -6.76 -19.25 -0.37
C ALA A 158 -8.09 -19.09 0.37
N TYR A 159 -8.74 -17.93 0.20
CA TYR A 159 -10.10 -17.72 0.68
C TYR A 159 -11.08 -18.68 0.02
N ASN A 160 -11.07 -18.73 -1.32
CA ASN A 160 -11.93 -19.62 -2.06
C ASN A 160 -11.74 -21.08 -1.61
N GLU A 161 -10.49 -21.54 -1.51
CA GLU A 161 -10.18 -22.88 -1.03
C GLU A 161 -10.75 -23.13 0.38
N ARG A 162 -10.58 -22.20 1.32
CA ARG A 162 -11.07 -22.37 2.69
C ARG A 162 -12.60 -22.33 2.78
N LEU A 163 -13.23 -21.43 2.04
CA LEU A 163 -14.68 -21.20 2.05
C LEU A 163 -15.44 -22.30 1.31
N SER A 164 -14.96 -22.75 0.16
CA SER A 164 -15.57 -23.86 -0.60
C SER A 164 -15.53 -25.19 0.14
N ASN A 165 -14.55 -25.38 1.03
CA ASN A 165 -14.41 -26.57 1.85
C ASN A 165 -15.19 -26.49 3.18
N ASP A 166 -15.82 -25.36 3.50
CA ASP A 166 -16.64 -25.24 4.70
C ASP A 166 -18.03 -25.84 4.46
N GLU A 167 -18.44 -26.78 5.32
CA GLU A 167 -19.68 -27.54 5.14
C GLU A 167 -20.93 -26.67 5.16
N ARG A 168 -20.90 -25.55 5.90
CA ARG A 168 -22.03 -24.63 6.05
C ARG A 168 -22.07 -23.62 4.91
N LEU A 169 -20.91 -23.13 4.48
CA LEU A 169 -20.85 -22.11 3.45
C LEU A 169 -20.96 -22.67 2.03
N ARG A 170 -20.47 -23.87 1.73
CA ARG A 170 -20.37 -24.35 0.33
C ARG A 170 -21.71 -24.41 -0.42
N ILE A 171 -22.83 -24.50 0.29
CA ILE A 171 -24.17 -24.57 -0.32
C ILE A 171 -24.57 -23.20 -0.87
N ASP A 172 -24.29 -22.14 -0.10
CA ASP A 172 -24.72 -20.78 -0.44
C ASP A 172 -23.58 -19.90 -0.98
N TYR A 173 -22.33 -20.38 -0.91
CA TYR A 173 -21.14 -19.69 -1.39
C TYR A 173 -21.07 -19.72 -2.91
N ASP A 174 -21.02 -18.53 -3.49
CA ASP A 174 -20.84 -18.31 -4.91
C ASP A 174 -19.50 -17.61 -5.13
N TYR A 175 -18.54 -18.38 -5.64
CA TYR A 175 -17.19 -17.91 -5.85
C TYR A 175 -17.13 -16.72 -6.81
N GLU A 176 -17.88 -16.75 -7.92
CA GLU A 176 -17.83 -15.67 -8.91
C GLU A 176 -18.38 -14.38 -8.32
N LYS A 177 -19.48 -14.43 -7.55
CA LYS A 177 -20.01 -13.25 -6.85
C LYS A 177 -19.08 -12.73 -5.77
N PHE A 178 -18.45 -13.63 -5.02
CA PHE A 178 -17.46 -13.23 -4.01
C PHE A 178 -16.24 -12.58 -4.66
N LYS A 179 -15.73 -13.17 -5.74
CA LYS A 179 -14.60 -12.64 -6.51
C LYS A 179 -14.93 -11.27 -7.12
N GLU A 180 -16.09 -11.11 -7.74
CA GLU A 180 -16.56 -9.82 -8.26
C GLU A 180 -16.56 -8.76 -7.16
N THR A 181 -17.07 -9.10 -5.97
CA THR A 181 -17.10 -8.20 -4.81
C THR A 181 -15.69 -7.88 -4.31
N PHE A 182 -14.84 -8.90 -4.20
CA PHE A 182 -13.45 -8.74 -3.79
C PHE A 182 -12.68 -7.81 -4.73
N GLU A 183 -12.75 -8.06 -6.04
CA GLU A 183 -12.10 -7.24 -7.07
C GLU A 183 -12.65 -5.81 -7.06
N ALA A 184 -13.97 -5.64 -6.87
CA ALA A 184 -14.58 -4.32 -6.76
C ALA A 184 -14.06 -3.53 -5.55
N GLU A 185 -13.91 -4.18 -4.39
CA GLU A 185 -13.32 -3.55 -3.20
C GLU A 185 -11.83 -3.23 -3.40
N MET A 186 -11.06 -4.14 -4.00
CA MET A 186 -9.63 -3.91 -4.28
C MET A 186 -9.40 -2.77 -5.26
N ASN A 187 -10.25 -2.64 -6.29
CA ASN A 187 -10.20 -1.53 -7.25
C ASN A 187 -10.41 -0.15 -6.60
N LYS A 188 -10.98 -0.07 -5.40
CA LYS A 188 -11.09 1.19 -4.65
C LYS A 188 -9.75 1.62 -4.04
N LEU A 189 -8.82 0.68 -3.80
CA LEU A 189 -7.50 0.93 -3.25
C LEU A 189 -6.48 1.41 -4.30
N GLY A 190 -6.73 1.12 -5.57
CA GLY A 190 -5.86 1.54 -6.69
C GLY A 190 -6.16 2.94 -7.25
N LYS A 191 -7.07 3.69 -6.64
CA LYS A 191 -7.51 5.02 -7.12
C LYS A 191 -6.82 6.17 -6.39
#